data_AF-A0A1N6T1R7-F1
#
_entry.id   AF-A0A1N6T1R7-F1
#
_cell.length_a   1.000
_cell.length_b   1.000
_cell.length_c   1.000
_cell.angle_alpha   90.00
_cell.angle_beta   90.00
_cell.angle_gamma   90.00
#
_symmetry.space_group_name_H-M   'P 1'
#
loop_
_entity.id
_entity.type
_entity.pdbx_description
1 polymer ?
#
loop_
_entity_poly.entity_id
_entity_poly.type
_entity_poly.pdbx_seq_one_letter_code
_entity_poly.pdbx_strand_id
1 'polypeptide(L)'
;MPVPRLIPIAHEPDYRTDRIGHYDDGLFLASAWDHHAYVHLFDHDGSYLRSAITHVRDRAALDEALDGLLAGLRGKSYGDIAVQLFQTHQDGVTFGLIDESGDRAGDGSHVDWVELYPDRLGFHEPWDGLYDS
;
A
#
# COMPACT_ATOMS: atom_id res chain seq x y z
N MET A 1 -15.21 -4.91 -14.75
CA MET A 1 -14.12 -4.32 -15.57
C MET A 1 -12.87 -4.99 -15.07
N PRO A 2 -11.97 -5.48 -15.95
CA PRO A 2 -10.78 -6.17 -15.48
C PRO A 2 -9.95 -5.27 -14.57
N VAL A 3 -9.20 -5.87 -13.66
CA VAL A 3 -8.23 -5.17 -12.80
C VAL A 3 -7.35 -4.24 -13.65
N PRO A 4 -7.31 -2.92 -13.35
CA PRO A 4 -6.53 -1.98 -14.14
C PRO A 4 -5.02 -2.17 -13.90
N ARG A 5 -4.21 -1.73 -14.86
CA ARG A 5 -2.74 -1.78 -14.72
C ARG A 5 -2.24 -0.99 -13.52
N LEU A 6 -2.86 0.16 -13.27
CA LEU A 6 -2.59 1.01 -12.11
C LEU A 6 -3.82 1.00 -11.23
N ILE A 7 -3.64 0.58 -9.98
CA ILE A 7 -4.68 0.59 -8.95
C ILE A 7 -4.61 1.96 -8.28
N PRO A 8 -5.66 2.77 -8.37
CA PRO A 8 -5.73 4.01 -7.60
C PRO A 8 -5.85 3.69 -6.12
N ILE A 9 -5.25 4.54 -5.29
CA ILE A 9 -5.37 4.50 -3.83
C ILE A 9 -5.63 5.93 -3.39
N ALA A 10 -6.81 6.18 -2.85
CA ALA A 10 -7.20 7.49 -2.36
C ALA A 10 -6.47 7.81 -1.05
N HIS A 11 -6.00 9.04 -0.94
CA HIS A 11 -5.41 9.56 0.28
C HIS A 11 -6.53 9.89 1.26
N GLU A 12 -6.48 9.26 2.43
CA GLU A 12 -7.44 9.47 3.49
C GLU A 12 -6.74 10.03 4.73
N PRO A 13 -6.77 11.36 4.94
CA PRO A 13 -6.17 11.98 6.11
C PRO A 13 -6.67 11.35 7.42
N ASP A 14 -5.74 11.12 8.34
CA ASP A 14 -6.00 10.58 9.69
C ASP A 14 -6.58 9.14 9.71
N TYR A 15 -6.45 8.39 8.61
CA TYR A 15 -6.91 7.00 8.52
C TYR A 15 -5.91 6.06 7.83
N ARG A 16 -6.35 4.93 7.25
CA ARG A 16 -5.46 3.81 6.86
C ARG A 16 -4.49 4.16 5.72
N THR A 17 -4.83 5.13 4.89
CA THR A 17 -4.00 5.63 3.78
C THR A 17 -3.55 7.08 4.01
N ASP A 18 -3.34 7.49 5.25
CA ASP A 18 -2.93 8.86 5.59
C ASP A 18 -1.51 9.23 5.13
N ARG A 19 -0.66 8.22 4.95
CA ARG A 19 0.77 8.35 4.63
C ARG A 19 1.12 7.80 3.24
N ILE A 20 0.31 8.17 2.25
CA ILE A 20 0.63 7.97 0.81
C ILE A 20 0.88 9.29 0.11
N GLY A 21 1.64 9.27 -0.98
CA GLY A 21 1.79 10.44 -1.84
C GLY A 21 3.00 10.40 -2.76
N HIS A 22 3.53 11.59 -3.04
CA HIS A 22 4.61 11.83 -3.99
C HIS A 22 5.87 12.28 -3.25
N TYR A 23 7.04 11.94 -3.78
CA TYR A 23 8.35 12.47 -3.37
C TYR A 23 9.20 12.74 -4.61
N ASP A 24 10.38 13.36 -4.44
CA ASP A 24 11.20 13.83 -5.57
C ASP A 24 11.49 12.76 -6.63
N ASP A 25 11.67 11.49 -6.25
CA ASP A 25 12.00 10.40 -7.18
C ASP A 25 10.80 9.48 -7.53
N GLY A 26 9.56 9.80 -7.10
CA GLY A 26 8.38 8.98 -7.44
C GLY A 26 7.22 9.03 -6.45
N LEU A 27 6.61 7.87 -6.18
CA LEU A 27 5.47 7.71 -5.28
C LEU A 27 5.85 6.89 -4.05
N PHE A 28 5.14 7.07 -2.95
CA PHE A 28 5.31 6.28 -1.75
C PHE A 28 3.98 5.85 -1.11
N LEU A 29 3.99 4.67 -0.50
CA LEU A 29 2.97 4.20 0.42
C LEU A 29 3.63 3.78 1.72
N ALA A 30 3.23 4.36 2.83
CA ALA A 30 3.81 4.08 4.14
C ALA A 30 2.73 3.68 5.14
N SER A 31 3.01 2.68 5.96
CA SER A 31 2.11 2.23 7.02
C SER A 31 2.91 1.43 8.06
N ALA A 32 2.23 1.05 9.14
CA ALA A 32 2.76 0.17 10.16
C ALA A 32 1.77 -0.95 10.44
N TRP A 33 2.26 -2.18 10.49
CA TRP A 33 1.46 -3.36 10.79
C TRP A 33 2.17 -4.27 11.77
N ASP A 34 1.46 -4.67 12.82
CA ASP A 34 1.98 -5.47 13.94
C ASP A 34 3.24 -4.86 14.58
N HIS A 35 4.43 -5.40 14.26
CA HIS A 35 5.75 -4.95 14.70
C HIS A 35 6.61 -4.38 13.55
N HIS A 36 6.02 -4.10 12.38
CA HIS A 36 6.73 -3.63 11.20
C HIS A 36 6.27 -2.22 10.80
N ALA A 37 7.21 -1.28 10.73
CA ALA A 37 7.02 -0.02 10.01
C ALA A 37 7.58 -0.19 8.59
N TYR A 38 6.86 0.29 7.58
CA TYR A 38 7.28 0.08 6.20
C TYR A 38 6.94 1.24 5.26
N VAL A 39 7.74 1.38 4.21
CA VAL A 39 7.52 2.29 3.08
C VAL A 39 7.77 1.53 1.79
N HIS A 40 6.78 1.50 0.90
CA HIS A 40 6.91 1.07 -0.48
C HIS A 40 7.19 2.28 -1.36
N LEU A 41 8.20 2.17 -2.22
CA LEU A 41 8.60 3.19 -3.16
C LEU A 41 8.33 2.73 -4.58
N PHE A 42 7.82 3.65 -5.38
CA PHE A 42 7.48 3.44 -6.78
C PHE A 42 8.12 4.56 -7.61
N ASP A 43 8.36 4.29 -8.89
CA ASP A 43 8.72 5.35 -9.84
C ASP A 43 7.52 6.27 -10.12
N HIS A 44 7.73 7.31 -10.93
CA HIS A 44 6.67 8.24 -11.33
C HIS A 44 5.53 7.59 -12.12
N ASP A 45 5.74 6.41 -12.70
CA ASP A 45 4.74 5.65 -13.47
C ASP A 45 4.02 4.60 -12.59
N GLY A 46 4.26 4.60 -11.27
CA GLY A 46 3.68 3.68 -10.32
C GLY A 46 4.28 2.28 -10.34
N SER A 47 5.43 2.05 -10.99
CA SER A 47 6.12 0.77 -10.97
C SER A 47 6.88 0.59 -9.66
N TYR A 48 6.77 -0.58 -9.04
CA TYR A 48 7.46 -0.89 -7.80
C TYR A 48 8.98 -0.84 -7.93
N LEU A 49 9.63 -0.10 -7.03
CA LEU A 49 11.08 0.00 -6.95
C LEU A 49 11.63 -0.87 -5.81
N ARG A 50 11.17 -0.62 -4.58
CA ARG A 50 11.62 -1.33 -3.38
C ARG A 50 10.74 -1.03 -2.17
N SER A 51 10.89 -1.85 -1.14
CA SER A 51 10.34 -1.60 0.19
C SER A 51 11.47 -1.38 1.18
N ALA A 52 11.30 -0.40 2.06
CA ALA A 52 12.09 -0.27 3.28
C ALA A 52 11.21 -0.70 4.45
N ILE A 53 11.60 -1.74 5.17
CA ILE A 53 10.80 -2.35 6.25
C ILE A 53 11.69 -2.46 7.48
N THR A 54 11.19 -1.94 8.61
CA THR A 54 11.86 -1.95 9.91
C THR A 54 11.00 -2.70 10.91
N HIS A 55 11.53 -3.81 11.43
CA HIS A 55 10.91 -4.54 12.53
C HIS A 55 11.34 -3.95 13.87
N VAL A 56 10.37 -3.58 14.72
CA VAL A 56 10.61 -3.06 16.07
C VAL A 56 10.20 -4.08 17.12
N ARG A 57 11.02 -4.22 18.18
CA ARG A 57 10.68 -5.13 19.30
C ARG A 57 9.55 -4.57 20.16
N ASP A 58 9.57 -3.26 20.39
CA ASP A 58 8.53 -2.56 21.14
C ASP A 58 7.63 -1.81 20.16
N ARG A 59 6.32 -2.07 20.21
CA ARG A 59 5.34 -1.41 19.35
C ARG A 59 5.26 0.10 19.61
N ALA A 60 5.67 0.56 20.80
CA ALA A 60 5.78 1.99 21.09
C ALA A 60 6.80 2.71 20.19
N ALA A 61 7.73 1.99 19.57
CA ALA A 61 8.73 2.54 18.65
C ALA A 61 8.29 2.53 17.18
N LEU A 62 7.06 2.08 16.85
CA LEU A 62 6.58 2.01 15.46
C LEU A 62 6.49 3.38 14.80
N ASP A 63 5.93 4.36 15.50
CA ASP A 63 5.78 5.71 14.95
C ASP A 63 7.16 6.35 14.70
N GLU A 64 8.11 6.21 15.64
CA GLU A 64 9.48 6.69 15.45
C GLU A 64 10.17 5.99 14.27
N ALA A 65 10.00 4.66 14.14
CA ALA A 65 10.57 3.91 13.03
C ALA A 65 9.98 4.36 11.68
N LEU A 66 8.67 4.59 11.62
CA LEU A 66 7.99 5.03 10.41
C LEU A 66 8.37 6.48 10.03
N ASP A 67 8.42 7.37 11.02
CA ASP A 67 8.90 8.74 10.83
C ASP A 67 10.35 8.75 10.31
N GLY A 68 11.19 7.86 10.82
CA GLY A 68 12.56 7.66 10.34
C GLY A 68 12.61 7.24 8.87
N LEU A 69 11.72 6.34 8.43
CA LEU A 69 11.61 5.95 7.03
C LEU A 69 11.14 7.12 6.14
N LEU A 70 10.13 7.88 6.60
CA LEU A 70 9.58 9.04 5.88
C LEU A 70 10.50 10.26 5.85
N ALA A 71 11.42 10.39 6.82
CA ALA A 71 12.42 11.46 6.84
C ALA A 71 13.40 11.37 5.67
N GLY A 72 13.60 10.17 5.10
CA GLY A 72 14.43 9.95 3.91
C GLY A 72 13.82 10.44 2.60
N LEU A 73 12.51 10.71 2.57
CA LEU A 73 11.78 11.12 1.36
C LEU A 73 11.83 12.64 1.20
N ARG A 74 12.67 13.11 0.27
CA ARG A 74 12.80 14.53 -0.06
C ARG A 74 11.62 15.01 -0.90
N GLY A 75 11.19 16.25 -0.65
CA GLY A 75 10.06 16.85 -1.38
C GLY A 75 8.70 16.19 -1.14
N LYS A 76 8.55 15.34 -0.10
CA LYS A 76 7.33 14.57 0.09
C LYS A 76 6.08 15.44 0.23
N SER A 77 5.01 15.05 -0.44
CA SER A 77 3.66 15.63 -0.33
C SER A 77 2.63 14.51 -0.31
N TYR A 78 1.66 14.60 0.61
CA TYR A 78 0.60 13.60 0.73
C TYR A 78 -0.53 13.86 -0.27
N GLY A 79 -1.09 12.78 -0.81
CA GLY A 79 -2.17 12.83 -1.79
C GLY A 79 -2.34 11.50 -2.51
N ASP A 80 -3.38 11.42 -3.35
CA ASP A 80 -3.73 10.20 -4.09
C ASP A 80 -2.56 9.68 -4.92
N ILE A 81 -2.46 8.35 -5.03
CA ILE A 81 -1.47 7.68 -5.88
C ILE A 81 -2.16 6.63 -6.76
N ALA A 82 -1.47 6.20 -7.82
CA ALA A 82 -1.87 5.03 -8.58
C ALA A 82 -0.63 4.18 -8.86
N VAL A 83 -0.68 2.90 -8.48
CA VAL A 83 0.49 2.01 -8.51
C VAL A 83 0.18 0.68 -9.19
N GLN A 84 1.19 0.04 -9.75
CA GLN A 84 1.08 -1.32 -10.26
C GLN A 84 1.03 -2.31 -9.11
N LEU A 85 0.46 -3.49 -9.39
CA LEU A 85 0.55 -4.63 -8.48
C LEU A 85 2.01 -4.96 -8.18
N PHE A 86 2.28 -5.31 -6.93
CA PHE A 86 3.62 -5.64 -6.47
C PHE A 86 3.53 -6.57 -5.28
N GLN A 87 4.60 -7.33 -5.04
CA GLN A 87 4.68 -8.23 -3.92
C GLN A 87 6.14 -8.38 -3.48
N THR A 88 6.35 -8.29 -2.17
CA THR A 88 7.60 -8.63 -1.51
C THR A 88 7.32 -9.35 -0.19
N HIS A 89 8.34 -10.00 0.35
CA HIS A 89 8.23 -10.75 1.59
C HIS A 89 9.40 -10.39 2.52
N GLN A 90 9.09 -10.20 3.79
CA GLN A 90 10.11 -9.99 4.83
C GLN A 90 9.64 -10.62 6.14
N ASP A 91 10.54 -11.34 6.81
CA ASP A 91 10.27 -12.02 8.09
C ASP A 91 9.02 -12.94 8.07
N GLY A 92 8.73 -13.54 6.91
CA GLY A 92 7.57 -14.41 6.70
C GLY A 92 6.24 -13.66 6.50
N VAL A 93 6.26 -12.33 6.47
CA VAL A 93 5.10 -11.46 6.21
C VAL A 93 5.09 -11.02 4.75
N THR A 94 3.91 -11.07 4.13
CA THR A 94 3.68 -10.57 2.77
C THR A 94 3.35 -9.09 2.82
N PHE A 95 4.04 -8.31 1.98
CA PHE A 95 3.75 -6.89 1.76
C PHE A 95 3.53 -6.69 0.26
N GLY A 96 2.39 -6.14 -0.13
CA GLY A 96 2.08 -6.03 -1.53
C GLY A 96 0.65 -5.62 -1.82
N LEU A 97 0.43 -5.19 -3.05
CA LEU A 97 -0.88 -4.98 -3.62
C LEU A 97 -1.12 -6.12 -4.61
N ILE A 98 -1.95 -7.09 -4.22
CA ILE A 98 -2.01 -8.41 -4.86
C ILE A 98 -3.39 -8.62 -5.46
N ASP A 99 -3.42 -9.09 -6.71
CA ASP A 99 -4.64 -9.55 -7.37
C ASP A 99 -5.14 -10.83 -6.70
N GLU A 100 -6.28 -10.70 -6.06
CA GLU A 100 -7.01 -11.70 -5.30
C GLU A 100 -8.39 -11.95 -5.96
N SER A 101 -8.52 -11.60 -7.25
CA SER A 101 -9.73 -11.79 -8.03
C SER A 101 -10.07 -13.27 -8.17
N GLY A 102 -11.36 -13.58 -8.18
CA GLY A 102 -11.83 -14.95 -8.27
C GLY A 102 -13.30 -15.09 -7.90
N ASP A 103 -13.73 -16.34 -7.70
CA ASP A 103 -15.09 -16.70 -7.31
C ASP A 103 -15.31 -16.45 -5.81
N ARG A 104 -15.01 -15.23 -5.34
CA ARG A 104 -15.15 -14.81 -3.94
C ARG A 104 -16.62 -14.62 -3.55
N ALA A 105 -17.50 -14.35 -4.50
CA ALA A 105 -18.92 -14.29 -4.23
C ALA A 105 -19.47 -15.71 -4.14
N GLY A 106 -20.04 -16.07 -2.99
CA GLY A 106 -20.63 -17.39 -2.76
C GLY A 106 -21.79 -17.77 -3.70
N ASP A 107 -22.15 -16.89 -4.63
CA ASP A 107 -23.12 -17.11 -5.71
C ASP A 107 -22.47 -17.52 -7.05
N GLY A 108 -21.15 -17.68 -7.10
CA GLY A 108 -20.41 -18.03 -8.32
C GLY A 108 -20.12 -16.85 -9.24
N SER A 109 -20.32 -15.60 -8.79
CA SER A 109 -19.86 -14.43 -9.53
C SER A 109 -18.37 -14.18 -9.30
N HIS A 110 -17.70 -13.80 -10.40
CA HIS A 110 -16.31 -13.35 -10.37
C HIS A 110 -16.25 -11.93 -9.83
N VAL A 111 -15.45 -11.70 -8.80
CA VAL A 111 -15.19 -10.37 -8.25
C VAL A 111 -13.75 -10.02 -8.56
N ASP A 112 -13.55 -8.96 -9.33
CA ASP A 112 -12.24 -8.36 -9.52
C ASP A 112 -11.85 -7.66 -8.20
N TRP A 113 -10.80 -8.14 -7.54
CA TRP A 113 -10.43 -7.73 -6.18
C TRP A 113 -8.91 -7.68 -6.02
N VAL A 114 -8.43 -6.57 -5.49
CA VAL A 114 -7.00 -6.37 -5.20
C VAL A 114 -6.85 -6.07 -3.71
N GLU A 115 -6.04 -6.84 -3.00
CA GLU A 115 -5.86 -6.69 -1.55
C GLU A 115 -4.47 -6.13 -1.22
N LEU A 116 -4.42 -5.07 -0.41
CA LEU A 116 -3.19 -4.50 0.12
C LEU A 116 -2.80 -5.24 1.40
N TYR A 117 -1.76 -6.06 1.31
CA TYR A 117 -1.15 -6.74 2.44
C TYR A 117 -0.02 -5.90 3.07
N PRO A 118 0.15 -5.97 4.40
CA PRO A 118 -0.57 -6.84 5.34
C PRO A 118 -1.86 -6.22 5.91
N ASP A 119 -2.20 -4.99 5.51
CA ASP A 119 -3.30 -4.20 6.07
C ASP A 119 -4.71 -4.70 5.72
N ARG A 120 -4.81 -5.60 4.74
CA ARG A 120 -6.04 -6.22 4.22
C ARG A 120 -7.06 -5.20 3.71
N LEU A 121 -6.59 -4.14 3.06
CA LEU A 121 -7.47 -3.17 2.40
C LEU A 121 -7.80 -3.67 1.01
N GLY A 122 -9.09 -3.84 0.72
CA GLY A 122 -9.58 -4.37 -0.54
C GLY A 122 -10.01 -3.27 -1.51
N PHE A 123 -9.45 -3.28 -2.71
CA PHE A 123 -9.80 -2.39 -3.82
C PHE A 123 -10.53 -3.18 -4.89
N HIS A 124 -11.61 -2.62 -5.41
CA HIS A 124 -12.46 -3.26 -6.41
C HIS A 124 -13.13 -2.22 -7.31
N GLU A 125 -13.99 -2.67 -8.22
CA GLU A 125 -14.77 -1.77 -9.06
C GLU A 125 -15.58 -0.76 -8.23
N PRO A 126 -15.56 0.54 -8.57
CA PRO A 126 -15.23 1.09 -9.89
C PRO A 126 -13.76 1.47 -10.10
N TRP A 127 -12.85 1.05 -9.21
CA TRP A 127 -11.45 1.48 -9.20
C TRP A 127 -11.32 2.99 -9.04
N ASP A 128 -12.00 3.55 -8.03
CA ASP A 128 -11.95 4.97 -7.67
C ASP A 128 -10.94 5.28 -6.55
N GLY A 129 -10.23 4.25 -6.08
CA GLY A 129 -9.22 4.33 -5.03
C GLY A 129 -9.76 4.21 -3.62
N LEU A 130 -11.08 4.06 -3.46
CA LEU A 130 -11.69 3.68 -2.21
C LEU A 130 -11.43 2.20 -1.92
N TYR A 131 -11.49 1.84 -0.64
CA TYR A 131 -11.22 0.48 -0.19
C TYR A 131 -12.22 0.03 0.87
N ASP A 132 -12.35 -1.28 0.98
CA ASP A 132 -13.06 -1.96 2.06
C ASP A 132 -12.06 -2.54 3.06
N SER A 133 -12.40 -2.55 4.36
CA SER A 133 -11.55 -3.04 5.47
C SER A 133 -12.29 -3.93 6.46
#